data_AF-A0A0M3I6K0-F1
#
_entry.id   AF-A0A0M3I6K0-F1
#
_cell.length_a   1.000
_cell.length_b   1.000
_cell.length_c   1.000
_cell.angle_alpha   90.00
_cell.angle_beta   90.00
_cell.angle_gamma   90.00
#
_symmetry.space_group_name_H-M   'P 1'
#
loop_
_entity.id
_entity.type
_entity.pdbx_description
1 polymer ?
#
loop_
_entity_poly.entity_id
_entity_poly.type
_entity_poly.pdbx_seq_one_letter_code
_entity_poly.pdbx_strand_id
1 'polypeptide(L)'
;MVLLIVITIILLFGSICAWPDGAPCKRSVVDSMNPLQAEEHAGGLQLTDPPYTIDVDSKCYWRNQPVALTLRGNTTKVHFKGFVIQPLVYKGVRQGRRMGKLVRLDDNGSWRQQCFRFHDSVTNAHEEDKNEVKLWWKNDKDDDYTVQFVATVVKSQYVFWVKSVFSPPIPPCRLHRKFDGYVPPAVTAPPQTQPFKLV
;
A
#
# COMPACT_ATOMS: atom_id res chain seq x y z
N MET A 1 18.83 -44.24 24.39
CA MET A 1 19.42 -43.52 23.24
C MET A 1 18.34 -43.08 22.23
N VAL A 2 17.50 -44.01 21.73
CA VAL A 2 16.42 -43.70 20.77
C VAL A 2 15.40 -42.68 21.30
N LEU A 3 14.97 -42.81 22.56
CA LEU A 3 14.02 -41.88 23.18
C LEU A 3 14.57 -40.45 23.28
N LEU A 4 15.88 -40.30 23.54
CA LEU A 4 16.52 -38.99 23.60
C LEU A 4 16.51 -38.32 22.22
N ILE A 5 16.83 -39.08 21.15
CA ILE A 5 16.83 -38.59 19.77
C ILE A 5 15.43 -38.12 19.35
N VAL A 6 14.38 -38.85 19.71
CA VAL A 6 12.99 -38.48 19.40
C VAL A 6 12.59 -37.18 20.11
N ILE A 7 12.98 -37.01 21.38
CA ILE A 7 12.72 -35.77 22.14
C ILE A 7 13.47 -34.58 21.53
N THR A 8 14.73 -34.75 21.11
CA THR A 8 15.48 -33.66 20.45
C THR A 8 14.85 -33.26 19.12
N ILE A 9 14.35 -34.22 18.33
CA ILE A 9 13.66 -33.93 17.06
C ILE A 9 12.36 -33.15 17.33
N ILE A 10 11.53 -33.57 18.30
CA ILE A 10 10.28 -32.87 18.63
C ILE A 10 10.54 -31.44 19.13
N LEU A 11 11.59 -31.23 19.92
CA LEU A 11 12.00 -29.89 20.38
C LEU A 11 12.51 -28.99 19.24
N LEU A 12 13.15 -29.56 18.22
CA LEU A 12 13.59 -28.82 17.03
C LEU A 12 12.44 -28.49 16.06
N PHE A 13 11.35 -29.26 16.06
CA PHE A 13 10.16 -28.99 15.24
C PHE A 13 9.29 -27.84 15.78
N GLY A 14 9.38 -27.51 17.08
CA GLY A 14 8.61 -26.43 17.70
C GLY A 14 9.02 -25.01 17.31
N SER A 15 10.14 -24.85 16.59
CA SER A 15 10.69 -23.54 16.21
C SER A 15 10.63 -23.23 14.71
N ILE A 16 9.89 -24.03 13.92
CA ILE A 16 9.48 -23.62 12.57
C ILE A 16 8.30 -22.65 12.71
N CYS A 17 8.53 -21.53 13.39
CA CYS A 17 7.66 -20.37 13.29
C CYS A 17 7.79 -19.89 11.85
N ALA A 18 6.86 -20.35 11.00
CA ALA A 18 6.63 -19.70 9.72
C ALA A 18 6.53 -18.21 10.02
N TRP A 19 7.49 -17.44 9.51
CA TRP A 19 7.32 -15.99 9.46
C TRP A 19 5.98 -15.77 8.77
N PRO A 20 5.12 -14.88 9.28
CA PRO A 20 3.88 -14.62 8.59
C PRO A 20 4.23 -14.06 7.21
N ASP A 21 4.25 -14.92 6.20
CA ASP A 21 4.32 -14.56 4.78
C ASP A 21 3.09 -13.73 4.36
N GLY A 22 2.14 -13.53 5.27
CA GLY A 22 0.99 -12.69 5.11
C GLY A 22 1.33 -11.22 5.31
N ALA A 23 0.98 -10.41 4.32
CA ALA A 23 0.92 -8.97 4.48
C ALA A 23 0.12 -8.57 5.74
N PRO A 24 0.54 -7.52 6.46
CA PRO A 24 0.03 -7.25 7.80
C PRO A 24 -1.45 -6.88 7.77
N CYS A 25 -2.26 -7.67 8.48
CA CYS A 25 -3.72 -7.48 8.58
C CYS A 25 -4.17 -6.68 9.81
N LYS A 26 -3.24 -6.29 10.69
CA LYS A 26 -3.57 -5.49 11.87
C LYS A 26 -4.02 -4.10 11.43
N ARG A 27 -5.22 -3.69 11.86
CA ARG A 27 -5.84 -2.44 11.45
C ARG A 27 -4.93 -1.22 11.63
N SER A 28 -4.20 -1.13 12.74
CA SER A 28 -3.27 -0.03 12.99
C SER A 28 -2.09 0.04 12.00
N VAL A 29 -1.68 -1.09 11.42
CA VAL A 29 -0.62 -1.16 10.39
C VAL A 29 -1.20 -0.75 9.04
N VAL A 30 -2.38 -1.28 8.70
CA VAL A 30 -3.08 -0.99 7.44
C VAL A 30 -3.46 0.50 7.38
N ASP A 31 -4.01 1.05 8.46
CA ASP A 31 -4.44 2.45 8.51
C ASP A 31 -3.25 3.41 8.57
N SER A 32 -2.12 3.04 9.19
CA SER A 32 -0.92 3.91 9.24
C SER A 32 -0.14 3.90 7.93
N MET A 33 -0.12 2.78 7.21
CA MET A 33 0.78 2.51 6.09
C MET A 33 2.26 2.80 6.44
N ASN A 34 2.63 2.71 7.73
CA ASN A 34 3.92 3.17 8.25
C ASN A 34 4.85 1.98 8.56
N PRO A 35 5.97 1.81 7.81
CA PRO A 35 6.97 0.78 8.07
C PRO A 35 7.65 0.91 9.43
N LEU A 36 7.71 2.13 10.02
CA LEU A 36 8.35 2.39 11.33
C LEU A 36 7.75 1.61 12.51
N GLN A 37 6.62 0.93 12.33
CA GLN A 37 6.09 0.06 13.37
C GLN A 37 6.99 -1.15 13.68
N ALA A 38 7.96 -1.45 12.81
CA ALA A 38 9.06 -2.35 13.10
C ALA A 38 10.30 -1.53 13.51
N GLU A 39 10.90 -1.87 14.66
CA GLU A 39 12.07 -1.17 15.21
C GLU A 39 13.26 -1.16 14.23
N GLU A 40 13.37 -2.22 13.42
CA GLU A 40 14.36 -2.38 12.36
C GLU A 40 14.31 -1.29 11.27
N HIS A 41 13.20 -0.55 11.16
CA HIS A 41 13.03 0.56 10.20
C HIS A 41 13.31 1.94 10.81
N ALA A 42 13.72 2.02 12.07
CA ALA A 42 13.96 3.27 12.76
C ALA A 42 14.95 4.18 11.99
N GLY A 43 14.61 5.46 11.86
CA GLY A 43 15.46 6.46 11.21
C GLY A 43 15.41 6.47 9.68
N GLY A 44 14.70 5.56 9.02
CA GLY A 44 14.66 5.48 7.55
C GLY A 44 13.66 6.40 6.84
N LEU A 45 12.81 7.09 7.60
CA LEU A 45 11.76 7.96 7.07
C LEU A 45 12.34 9.15 6.30
N GLN A 46 11.87 9.33 5.08
CA GLN A 46 12.17 10.48 4.23
C GLN A 46 11.02 11.50 4.29
N LEU A 47 11.37 12.77 4.46
CA LEU A 47 10.44 13.92 4.42
C LEU A 47 10.65 14.79 3.18
N THR A 48 11.44 14.31 2.23
CA THR A 48 11.66 14.92 0.92
C THR A 48 10.61 14.43 -0.08
N ASP A 49 10.50 15.10 -1.22
CA ASP A 49 9.63 14.64 -2.30
C ASP A 49 10.07 13.24 -2.79
N PRO A 50 9.16 12.25 -2.83
CA PRO A 50 9.49 10.93 -3.30
C PRO A 50 9.82 10.92 -4.81
N PRO A 51 10.86 10.18 -5.26
CA PRO A 51 11.20 10.08 -6.68
C PRO A 51 10.28 9.08 -7.43
N TYR A 52 9.00 9.03 -7.06
CA TYR A 52 8.01 8.08 -7.57
C TYR A 52 6.70 8.79 -7.90
N THR A 53 5.96 8.25 -8.87
CA THR A 53 4.64 8.75 -9.27
C THR A 53 3.62 7.63 -9.35
N ILE A 54 2.35 7.98 -9.14
CA ILE A 54 1.21 7.13 -9.47
C ILE A 54 0.51 7.75 -10.68
N ASP A 55 0.63 7.08 -11.82
CA ASP A 55 -0.12 7.42 -13.02
C ASP A 55 -1.45 6.68 -13.03
N VAL A 56 -2.51 7.37 -13.44
CA VAL A 56 -3.86 6.82 -13.58
C VAL A 56 -4.30 7.04 -15.02
N ASP A 57 -4.79 5.99 -15.68
CA ASP A 57 -5.16 6.03 -17.10
C ASP A 57 -6.46 6.81 -17.38
N SER A 58 -7.21 7.14 -16.33
CA SER A 58 -8.54 7.73 -16.40
C SER A 58 -8.63 8.99 -15.55
N LYS A 59 -9.33 10.02 -16.04
CA LYS A 59 -9.55 11.29 -15.33
C LYS A 59 -10.77 11.29 -14.40
N CYS A 60 -11.65 10.32 -14.58
CA CYS A 60 -12.83 10.06 -13.77
C CYS A 60 -13.12 8.55 -13.85
N TYR A 61 -14.04 8.03 -13.04
CA TYR A 61 -14.40 6.61 -13.06
C TYR A 61 -15.90 6.38 -13.21
N TRP A 62 -16.25 5.22 -13.78
CA TRP A 62 -17.60 4.67 -13.78
C TRP A 62 -17.70 3.48 -12.84
N ARG A 63 -18.92 3.23 -12.34
CA ARG A 63 -19.20 2.05 -11.52
C ARG A 63 -18.88 0.78 -12.30
N ASN A 64 -18.24 -0.18 -11.63
CA ASN A 64 -17.79 -1.47 -12.14
C ASN A 64 -16.82 -1.42 -13.33
N GLN A 65 -16.37 -0.24 -13.76
CA GLN A 65 -15.34 -0.12 -14.77
C GLN A 65 -13.96 -0.12 -14.10
N PRO A 66 -13.03 -0.99 -14.52
CA PRO A 66 -11.66 -0.95 -14.03
C PRO A 66 -10.94 0.29 -14.54
N VAL A 67 -10.13 0.87 -13.66
CA VAL A 67 -9.20 1.98 -13.93
C VAL A 67 -7.80 1.44 -13.70
N ALA A 68 -6.90 1.61 -14.69
CA ALA A 68 -5.51 1.23 -14.52
C ALA A 68 -4.71 2.30 -13.80
N LEU A 69 -3.88 1.84 -12.88
CA LEU A 69 -2.94 2.68 -12.19
C LEU A 69 -1.56 2.02 -12.16
N THR A 70 -0.54 2.88 -12.29
CA THR A 70 0.86 2.47 -12.37
C THR A 70 1.65 3.25 -11.35
N LEU A 71 2.22 2.58 -10.36
CA LEU A 71 3.24 3.16 -9.49
C LEU A 71 4.60 2.91 -10.15
N ARG A 72 5.38 3.97 -10.39
CA ARG A 72 6.71 3.85 -11.01
C ARG A 72 7.71 4.86 -10.46
N GLY A 73 9.00 4.56 -10.66
CA GLY A 73 10.07 5.54 -10.49
C GLY A 73 10.03 6.62 -11.57
N ASN A 74 10.41 7.85 -11.21
CA ASN A 74 10.45 8.99 -12.15
C ASN A 74 11.46 8.79 -13.29
N THR A 75 12.44 7.91 -13.09
CA THR A 75 13.44 7.54 -14.10
C THR A 75 13.65 6.02 -14.07
N THR A 76 14.23 5.47 -15.13
CA THR A 76 14.56 4.04 -15.24
C THR A 76 15.58 3.55 -14.22
N LYS A 77 16.33 4.47 -13.58
CA LYS A 77 17.30 4.14 -12.53
C LYS A 77 16.66 4.07 -11.13
N VAL A 78 15.47 4.64 -10.97
CA VAL A 78 14.76 4.66 -9.69
C VAL A 78 13.95 3.38 -9.57
N HIS A 79 14.31 2.57 -8.57
CA HIS A 79 13.63 1.34 -8.19
C HIS A 79 13.08 1.45 -6.77
N PHE A 80 12.16 0.55 -6.43
CA PHE A 80 11.64 0.33 -5.09
C PHE A 80 11.50 -1.17 -4.83
N LYS A 81 11.65 -1.57 -3.57
CA LYS A 81 11.54 -2.97 -3.14
C LYS A 81 10.17 -3.30 -2.57
N GLY A 82 9.62 -2.33 -1.82
CA GLY A 82 8.33 -2.46 -1.15
C GLY A 82 7.42 -1.27 -1.43
N PHE A 83 6.12 -1.51 -1.28
CA PHE A 83 5.12 -0.45 -1.37
C PHE A 83 3.84 -0.86 -0.66
N VAL A 84 3.00 0.11 -0.35
CA VAL A 84 1.59 -0.07 0.00
C VAL A 84 0.79 0.96 -0.77
N ILE A 85 -0.28 0.54 -1.46
CA ILE A 85 -1.21 1.45 -2.17
C ILE A 85 -2.61 1.31 -1.58
N GLN A 86 -3.27 2.44 -1.35
CA GLN A 86 -4.65 2.52 -0.89
C GLN A 86 -5.46 3.55 -1.71
N PRO A 87 -6.65 3.19 -2.22
CA PRO A 87 -7.63 4.12 -2.75
C PRO A 87 -8.38 4.78 -1.59
N LEU A 88 -8.13 6.06 -1.34
CA LEU A 88 -8.75 6.83 -0.26
C LEU A 88 -9.78 7.82 -0.81
N VAL A 89 -10.86 8.03 -0.06
CA VAL A 89 -11.77 9.15 -0.30
C VAL A 89 -11.00 10.46 -0.09
N TYR A 90 -10.93 11.27 -1.15
CA TYR A 90 -10.12 12.49 -1.18
C TYR A 90 -10.72 13.62 -0.34
N LYS A 91 -12.06 13.79 -0.39
CA LYS A 91 -12.76 14.90 0.29
C LYS A 91 -14.15 14.49 0.80
N GLY A 92 -14.67 15.27 1.74
CA GLY A 92 -16.01 15.11 2.31
C GLY A 92 -16.03 14.30 3.60
N VAL A 93 -17.23 13.92 4.07
CA VAL A 93 -17.45 13.32 5.40
C VAL A 93 -16.75 11.96 5.62
N ARG A 94 -16.28 11.32 4.55
CA ARG A 94 -15.57 10.03 4.59
C ARG A 94 -14.09 10.15 4.21
N GLN A 95 -13.53 11.37 4.18
CA GLN A 95 -12.14 11.60 3.82
C GLN A 95 -11.19 10.65 4.55
N GLY A 96 -10.22 10.10 3.82
CA GLY A 96 -9.24 9.14 4.34
C GLY A 96 -9.77 7.71 4.53
N ARG A 97 -11.07 7.44 4.32
CA ARG A 97 -11.58 6.06 4.30
C ARG A 97 -11.25 5.39 2.97
N ARG A 98 -10.93 4.10 3.01
CA ARG A 98 -10.69 3.29 1.80
C ARG A 98 -11.96 3.05 0.99
N MET A 99 -11.80 2.97 -0.33
CA MET A 99 -12.92 2.87 -1.26
C MET A 99 -12.60 2.06 -2.52
N GLY A 100 -13.58 1.26 -2.97
CA GLY A 100 -13.41 0.36 -4.12
C GLY A 100 -12.52 -0.83 -3.80
N LYS A 101 -12.11 -1.54 -4.85
CA LYS A 101 -11.34 -2.78 -4.79
C LYS A 101 -10.22 -2.77 -5.80
N LEU A 102 -9.06 -3.22 -5.35
CA LEU A 102 -7.89 -3.47 -6.17
C LEU A 102 -7.98 -4.88 -6.75
N VAL A 103 -7.83 -4.95 -8.08
CA VAL A 103 -7.98 -6.13 -8.91
C VAL A 103 -6.62 -6.44 -9.53
N ARG A 104 -6.26 -7.72 -9.51
CA ARG A 104 -4.99 -8.19 -10.05
C ARG A 104 -4.93 -7.98 -11.56
N LEU A 105 -3.85 -7.33 -12.00
CA LEU A 105 -3.56 -7.11 -13.42
C LEU A 105 -2.40 -7.99 -13.90
N ASP A 106 -1.46 -8.29 -13.01
CA ASP A 106 -0.20 -8.94 -13.33
C ASP A 106 -0.21 -10.44 -12.99
N ASP A 107 0.08 -11.23 -14.02
CA ASP A 107 0.33 -12.67 -13.86
C ASP A 107 1.65 -12.94 -13.13
N ASN A 108 2.55 -11.94 -13.09
CA ASN A 108 3.88 -12.07 -12.48
C ASN A 108 3.85 -12.11 -10.95
N GLY A 109 2.72 -11.73 -10.33
CA GLY A 109 2.58 -11.72 -8.89
C GLY A 109 3.52 -10.80 -8.16
N SER A 110 3.77 -9.62 -8.72
CA SER A 110 4.61 -8.57 -8.12
C SER A 110 4.01 -7.97 -6.84
N TRP A 111 2.71 -8.21 -6.62
CA TRP A 111 1.97 -7.71 -5.49
C TRP A 111 0.89 -8.66 -4.99
N ARG A 112 0.45 -8.39 -3.75
CA ARG A 112 -0.64 -9.09 -3.08
C ARG A 112 -1.49 -8.11 -2.30
N GLN A 113 -2.71 -8.49 -1.96
CA GLN A 113 -3.56 -7.67 -1.11
C GLN A 113 -2.97 -7.63 0.29
N GLN A 114 -2.95 -6.45 0.92
CA GLN A 114 -2.44 -6.31 2.29
C GLN A 114 -3.34 -7.06 3.29
N CYS A 115 -4.65 -7.10 2.99
CA CYS A 115 -5.64 -7.93 3.67
C CYS A 115 -6.50 -8.62 2.61
N PHE A 116 -6.36 -9.94 2.48
CA PHE A 116 -7.10 -10.72 1.47
C PHE A 116 -8.64 -10.58 1.61
N ARG A 117 -9.15 -10.16 2.77
CA ARG A 117 -10.60 -9.99 2.96
C ARG A 117 -11.19 -8.76 2.29
N PHE A 118 -10.45 -7.64 2.27
CA PHE A 118 -11.05 -6.34 1.95
C PHE A 118 -10.74 -5.87 0.53
N HIS A 119 -9.62 -6.33 -0.05
CA HIS A 119 -9.16 -5.97 -1.39
C HIS A 119 -8.98 -4.45 -1.59
N ASP A 120 -8.96 -3.67 -0.51
CA ASP A 120 -8.92 -2.21 -0.52
C ASP A 120 -7.51 -1.66 -0.23
N SER A 121 -6.52 -2.54 -0.21
CA SER A 121 -5.11 -2.20 -0.06
C SER A 121 -4.23 -3.31 -0.62
N VAL A 122 -3.12 -2.93 -1.24
CA VAL A 122 -2.13 -3.84 -1.82
C VAL A 122 -0.74 -3.51 -1.35
N THR A 123 0.11 -4.51 -1.33
CA THR A 123 1.52 -4.41 -0.97
C THR A 123 2.36 -5.34 -1.83
N ASN A 124 3.69 -5.22 -1.76
CA ASN A 124 4.59 -6.05 -2.53
C ASN A 124 4.47 -7.54 -2.18
N ALA A 125 4.66 -8.40 -3.18
CA ALA A 125 4.69 -9.84 -2.97
C ALA A 125 6.10 -10.34 -2.61
N HIS A 126 7.13 -9.78 -3.21
CA HIS A 126 8.52 -10.14 -2.96
C HIS A 126 9.36 -8.86 -2.89
N GLU A 127 10.59 -8.97 -2.40
CA GLU A 127 11.49 -7.83 -2.13
C GLU A 127 12.41 -7.45 -3.29
N GLU A 128 12.23 -8.07 -4.45
CA GLU A 128 13.00 -7.75 -5.66
C GLU A 128 12.82 -6.30 -6.09
N ASP A 129 13.84 -5.74 -6.74
CA ASP A 129 13.79 -4.39 -7.27
C ASP A 129 12.74 -4.26 -8.37
N LYS A 130 11.89 -3.25 -8.24
CA LYS A 130 10.83 -2.93 -9.21
C LYS A 130 10.99 -1.49 -9.67
N ASN A 131 10.90 -1.26 -10.97
CA ASN A 131 10.81 0.08 -11.54
C ASN A 131 9.37 0.54 -11.70
N GLU A 132 8.45 -0.39 -11.95
CA GLU A 132 7.02 -0.15 -12.09
C GLU A 132 6.19 -1.30 -11.52
N VAL A 133 4.98 -0.99 -11.06
CA VAL A 133 3.92 -1.96 -10.77
C VAL A 133 2.60 -1.43 -11.31
N LYS A 134 1.85 -2.31 -11.97
CA LYS A 134 0.56 -1.99 -12.58
C LYS A 134 -0.54 -2.77 -11.88
N LEU A 135 -1.65 -2.11 -11.67
CA LEU A 135 -2.81 -2.71 -11.03
C LEU A 135 -4.11 -2.06 -11.51
N TRP A 136 -5.21 -2.78 -11.34
CA TRP A 136 -6.53 -2.26 -11.60
C TRP A 136 -7.22 -1.89 -10.29
N TRP A 137 -8.02 -0.83 -10.35
CA TRP A 137 -8.95 -0.47 -9.32
C TRP A 137 -10.35 -0.42 -9.93
N LYS A 138 -11.36 -0.88 -9.20
CA LYS A 138 -12.75 -0.68 -9.57
C LYS A 138 -13.58 -0.28 -8.37
N ASN A 139 -14.62 0.50 -8.61
CA ASN A 139 -15.64 0.78 -7.62
C ASN A 139 -16.92 0.01 -7.95
N ASP A 140 -17.36 -0.87 -7.06
CA ASP A 140 -18.60 -1.66 -7.22
C ASP A 140 -19.84 -0.97 -6.62
N LYS A 141 -19.61 0.09 -5.85
CA LYS A 141 -20.65 0.88 -5.18
C LYS A 141 -21.08 2.05 -6.05
N ASP A 142 -22.31 2.49 -5.81
CA ASP A 142 -22.84 3.72 -6.39
C ASP A 142 -22.72 4.84 -5.36
N ASP A 143 -21.49 5.31 -5.18
CA ASP A 143 -21.15 6.40 -4.28
C ASP A 143 -20.47 7.54 -5.04
N ASP A 144 -20.63 8.74 -4.48
CA ASP A 144 -20.30 10.01 -5.15
C ASP A 144 -18.93 10.57 -4.75
N TYR A 145 -18.08 9.71 -4.18
CA TYR A 145 -16.83 10.16 -3.60
C TYR A 145 -15.73 10.28 -4.67
N THR A 146 -15.01 11.40 -4.63
CA THR A 146 -13.74 11.52 -5.33
C THR A 146 -12.70 10.65 -4.63
N VAL A 147 -11.99 9.83 -5.40
CA VAL A 147 -10.97 8.90 -4.90
C VAL A 147 -9.59 9.40 -5.27
N GLN A 148 -8.63 9.23 -4.36
CA GLN A 148 -7.21 9.45 -4.61
C GLN A 148 -6.44 8.20 -4.23
N PHE A 149 -5.50 7.78 -5.08
CA PHE A 149 -4.59 6.70 -4.77
C PHE A 149 -3.40 7.27 -4.00
N VAL A 150 -3.14 6.70 -2.84
CA VAL A 150 -2.05 7.10 -1.95
C VAL A 150 -1.12 5.91 -1.76
N ALA A 151 0.18 6.15 -1.84
CA ALA A 151 1.18 5.13 -1.60
C ALA A 151 2.23 5.50 -0.55
N THR A 152 2.66 4.46 0.16
CA THR A 152 3.93 4.41 0.87
C THR A 152 4.89 3.60 0.02
N VAL A 153 6.12 4.08 -0.18
CA VAL A 153 7.13 3.42 -1.01
C VAL A 153 8.40 3.20 -0.21
N VAL A 154 8.96 1.99 -0.31
CA VAL A 154 10.18 1.55 0.37
C VAL A 154 11.24 1.27 -0.69
N LYS A 155 12.31 2.07 -0.67
CA LYS A 155 13.51 1.82 -1.50
C LYS A 155 14.43 0.81 -0.82
N SER A 156 14.66 1.00 0.47
CA SER A 156 15.42 0.08 1.33
C SER A 156 14.92 0.21 2.77
N GLN A 157 15.40 -0.67 3.64
CA GLN A 157 15.06 -0.71 5.08
C GLN A 157 15.17 0.68 5.76
N TYR A 158 16.14 1.49 5.33
CA TYR A 158 16.42 2.82 5.88
C TYR A 158 16.10 3.98 4.92
N VAL A 159 15.34 3.73 3.85
CA VAL A 159 14.92 4.78 2.90
C VAL A 159 13.50 4.50 2.42
N PHE A 160 12.53 5.23 2.98
CA PHE A 160 11.12 5.09 2.62
C PHE A 160 10.31 6.38 2.84
N TRP A 161 9.20 6.50 2.11
CA TRP A 161 8.28 7.64 2.15
C TRP A 161 6.88 7.16 2.53
N VAL A 162 6.34 7.67 3.64
CA VAL A 162 5.05 7.21 4.18
C VAL A 162 3.92 8.10 3.71
N LYS A 163 2.93 7.53 3.00
CA LYS A 163 1.76 8.25 2.46
C LYS A 163 2.14 9.54 1.73
N SER A 164 3.21 9.50 0.93
CA SER A 164 3.78 10.71 0.31
C SER A 164 3.67 10.70 -1.21
N VAL A 165 3.31 9.56 -1.81
CA VAL A 165 3.09 9.47 -3.26
C VAL A 165 1.59 9.50 -3.51
N PHE A 166 1.13 10.48 -4.28
CA PHE A 166 -0.30 10.71 -4.52
C PHE A 166 -0.59 10.72 -6.02
N SER A 167 -1.70 10.09 -6.42
CA SER A 167 -2.28 10.34 -7.74
C SER A 167 -3.07 11.66 -7.74
N PRO A 168 -3.33 12.23 -8.94
CA PRO A 168 -4.46 13.13 -9.11
C PRO A 168 -5.76 12.45 -8.62
N PRO A 169 -6.65 13.16 -7.91
CA PRO A 169 -7.95 12.62 -7.55
C PRO A 169 -8.83 12.36 -8.77
N ILE A 170 -9.60 11.28 -8.76
CA ILE A 170 -10.55 10.92 -9.81
C ILE A 170 -11.98 10.95 -9.26
N PRO A 171 -12.88 11.79 -9.80
CA PRO A 171 -14.29 11.81 -9.41
C PRO A 171 -15.10 10.76 -10.18
N PRO A 172 -16.34 10.45 -9.73
CA PRO A 172 -17.29 9.74 -10.58
C PRO A 172 -17.58 10.56 -11.85
N CYS A 173 -17.53 9.91 -13.02
CA CYS A 173 -17.75 10.60 -14.30
C CYS A 173 -19.15 11.23 -14.42
N ARG A 174 -20.14 10.74 -13.66
CA ARG A 174 -21.49 11.33 -13.59
C ARG A 174 -21.54 12.69 -12.91
N LEU A 175 -20.56 13.01 -12.05
CA LEU A 175 -20.47 14.31 -11.38
C LEU A 175 -19.52 15.26 -12.10
N HIS A 176 -18.31 14.77 -12.40
CA HIS A 176 -17.25 15.58 -13.01
C HIS A 176 -16.43 14.71 -13.97
N ARG A 177 -16.05 15.28 -15.12
CA ARG A 177 -15.24 14.57 -16.13
C ARG A 177 -13.74 14.53 -15.79
N LYS A 178 -13.29 15.41 -14.91
CA LYS A 178 -11.91 15.51 -14.42
C LYS A 178 -11.88 16.26 -13.09
N PHE A 179 -10.80 16.05 -12.34
CA PHE A 179 -10.47 16.89 -11.20
C PHE A 179 -9.41 17.92 -11.63
N ASP A 180 -9.72 19.20 -11.50
CA ASP A 180 -8.84 20.30 -11.91
C ASP A 180 -8.12 20.92 -10.72
N GLY A 181 -6.91 21.45 -10.95
CA GLY A 181 -6.18 22.25 -9.96
C GLY A 181 -5.63 21.46 -8.76
N TYR A 182 -5.48 20.15 -8.88
CA TYR A 182 -4.84 19.34 -7.84
C TYR A 182 -3.35 19.67 -7.74
N VAL A 183 -2.92 19.99 -6.52
CA VAL A 183 -1.51 20.12 -6.15
C VAL A 183 -1.24 19.10 -5.04
N PRO A 184 -0.21 18.25 -5.16
CA PRO A 184 0.15 17.33 -4.09
C PRO A 184 0.43 18.08 -2.78
N PRO A 185 -0.07 17.55 -1.63
CA PRO A 185 0.28 18.14 -0.34
C PRO A 185 1.78 17.95 -0.08
N ALA A 186 2.36 18.85 0.72
CA ALA A 186 3.73 18.71 1.16
C ALA A 186 3.93 17.41 1.95
N VAL A 187 5.12 16.81 1.81
CA VAL A 187 5.48 15.63 2.58
C VAL A 187 5.56 15.99 4.05
N THR A 188 4.80 15.27 4.88
CA THR A 188 4.74 15.49 6.33
C THR A 188 5.03 14.18 7.06
N ALA A 189 5.55 14.29 8.28
CA ALA A 189 5.78 13.11 9.09
C ALA A 189 4.44 12.41 9.38
N PRO A 190 4.37 11.07 9.26
CA PRO A 190 3.17 10.35 9.63
C PRO A 190 2.90 10.55 11.13
N PRO A 191 1.62 10.55 11.56
CA PRO A 191 1.30 10.60 12.99
C PRO A 191 2.04 9.52 13.76
N GLN A 192 2.53 9.86 14.95
CA GLN A 192 3.15 8.87 15.83
C GLN A 192 2.15 7.74 16.09
N THR A 193 2.57 6.51 15.85
CA THR A 193 1.74 5.34 16.09
C THR A 193 1.64 5.13 17.59
N GLN A 194 0.43 5.18 18.14
CA GLN A 194 0.24 4.85 19.54
C GLN A 194 0.66 3.39 19.76
N PRO A 195 1.66 3.11 20.62
CA PRO A 195 1.97 1.74 20.97
C PRO A 195 0.72 1.12 21.61
N PHE A 196 0.47 -0.16 21.29
CA PHE A 196 -0.57 -0.92 21.97
C PHE A 196 -0.22 -0.92 23.47
N LYS A 197 -1.01 -0.24 24.29
CA LYS A 197 -0.94 -0.41 25.74
C LYS A 197 -1.65 -1.72 26.07
N LEU A 198 -0.93 -2.67 26.65
CA LEU A 198 -1.55 -3.74 27.42
C LEU A 198 -2.20 -3.05 28.62
N VAL A 199 -3.53 -3.00 28.63
CA VAL A 199 -4.30 -2.66 29.84
C VAL A 199 -4.64 -3.98 30.52
#